data_AF-A0A1B2IX41-F1
#
_entry.id   AF-A0A1B2IX41-F1
#
_cell.length_a   1.000
_cell.length_b   1.000
_cell.length_c   1.000
_cell.angle_alpha   90.00
_cell.angle_beta   90.00
_cell.angle_gamma   90.00
#
_symmetry.space_group_name_H-M   'P 1'
#
loop_
_entity.id
_entity.type
_entity.pdbx_description
1 polymer ?
#
loop_
_entity_poly.entity_id
_entity_poly.type
_entity_poly.pdbx_seq_one_letter_code
_entity_poly.pdbx_strand_id
1 'polypeptide(L)'
;MTIKTNPEQLAILRQQMDDANRKSHFVIFESTERQSGDSLRLITDYESFREIQQEHGDQADMHILQDIVPITDNLAKWAIAESQAARANDDPNVLADLEHFTNEVLMENHLAVNKEDA
;
A
#
# COMPACT_ATOMS: atom_id res chain seq x y z
N MET A 1 -2.11 -10.24 14.62
CA MET A 1 -3.33 -10.99 15.06
C MET A 1 -4.20 -11.11 13.81
N THR A 2 -4.63 -12.31 13.39
CA THR A 2 -5.44 -12.51 12.16
C THR A 2 -6.55 -11.47 12.06
N ILE A 3 -6.46 -10.57 11.07
CA ILE A 3 -7.55 -9.64 10.77
C ILE A 3 -8.83 -10.47 10.70
N LYS A 4 -9.74 -10.26 11.67
CA LYS A 4 -11.05 -10.91 11.70
C LYS A 4 -11.93 -10.22 10.66
N THR A 5 -11.57 -10.33 9.40
CA THR A 5 -12.37 -9.78 8.32
C THR A 5 -13.57 -10.70 8.16
N ASN A 6 -14.71 -10.29 8.70
CA ASN A 6 -15.98 -10.95 8.37
C ASN A 6 -16.15 -10.94 6.85
N PRO A 7 -16.61 -12.05 6.23
CA PRO A 7 -16.74 -12.13 4.77
C PRO A 7 -17.66 -11.05 4.19
N GLU A 8 -18.63 -10.57 4.97
CA GLU A 8 -19.51 -9.44 4.60
C GLU A 8 -18.75 -8.10 4.55
N GLN A 9 -17.83 -7.85 5.48
CA GLN A 9 -16.97 -6.66 5.47
C GLN A 9 -16.02 -6.71 4.28
N LEU A 10 -15.47 -7.89 3.99
CA LEU A 10 -14.60 -8.09 2.83
C LEU A 10 -15.35 -7.83 1.52
N ALA A 11 -16.61 -8.27 1.40
CA ALA A 11 -17.44 -8.03 0.22
C ALA A 11 -17.76 -6.53 0.02
N ILE A 12 -18.13 -5.82 1.09
CA ILE A 12 -18.41 -4.37 1.03
C ILE A 12 -17.15 -3.59 0.68
N LEU A 13 -16.01 -3.97 1.27
CA LEU A 13 -14.73 -3.33 0.96
C LEU A 13 -14.31 -3.59 -0.49
N ARG A 14 -14.43 -4.84 -0.95
CA ARG A 14 -14.15 -5.20 -2.34
C ARG A 14 -14.98 -4.38 -3.31
N GLN A 15 -16.27 -4.16 -3.01
CA GLN A 15 -17.12 -3.33 -3.84
C GLN A 15 -16.72 -1.85 -3.81
N GLN A 16 -16.32 -1.32 -2.65
CA GLN A 16 -15.78 0.04 -2.55
C GLN A 16 -14.45 0.19 -3.28
N MET A 17 -13.59 -0.83 -3.23
CA MET A 17 -12.32 -0.87 -3.96
C MET A 17 -12.51 -1.02 -5.45
N ASP A 18 -13.53 -1.75 -5.90
CA ASP A 18 -13.87 -1.86 -7.31
C ASP A 18 -14.36 -0.50 -7.85
N ASP A 19 -15.22 0.20 -7.09
CA ASP A 19 -15.68 1.56 -7.44
C ASP A 19 -14.53 2.59 -7.39
N ALA A 20 -13.67 2.48 -6.37
CA ALA A 20 -12.48 3.30 -6.23
C ALA A 20 -11.50 3.04 -7.36
N ASN A 21 -11.17 1.79 -7.68
CA ASN A 21 -10.30 1.42 -8.80
C ASN A 21 -10.85 1.86 -10.16
N ARG A 22 -12.17 1.95 -10.28
CA ARG A 22 -12.83 2.47 -11.48
C ARG A 22 -12.73 3.99 -11.61
N LYS A 23 -12.47 4.70 -10.50
CA LYS A 23 -12.26 6.17 -10.46
C LYS A 23 -10.79 6.55 -10.45
N SER A 24 -10.00 5.86 -9.63
CA SER A 24 -8.57 6.05 -9.38
C SER A 24 -7.94 4.69 -9.18
N HIS A 25 -7.12 4.30 -10.16
CA HIS A 25 -6.36 3.05 -10.09
C HIS A 25 -5.30 3.11 -9.00
N PHE A 26 -4.99 1.95 -8.43
CA PHE A 26 -3.88 1.82 -7.50
C PHE A 26 -2.55 1.74 -8.27
N VAL A 27 -1.55 2.43 -7.74
CA VAL A 27 -0.18 2.47 -8.22
C VAL A 27 0.77 1.92 -7.15
N ILE A 28 1.85 1.29 -7.59
CA ILE A 28 3.01 0.97 -6.76
C ILE A 28 4.10 1.92 -7.16
N PHE A 29 4.64 2.64 -6.19
CA PHE A 29 5.75 3.53 -6.41
C PHE A 29 6.88 3.21 -5.43
N GLU A 30 8.10 3.41 -5.90
CA GLU A 30 9.29 3.39 -5.07
C GLU A 30 9.61 4.81 -4.66
N SER A 31 9.78 5.04 -3.37
CA SER A 31 10.28 6.26 -2.78
C SER A 31 11.70 6.01 -2.29
N THR A 32 12.67 6.66 -2.92
CA THR A 32 14.07 6.61 -2.49
C THR A 32 14.44 7.89 -1.76
N GLU A 33 14.68 7.80 -0.46
CA GLU A 33 15.09 8.95 0.34
C GLU A 33 16.47 9.45 -0.09
N ARG A 34 16.58 10.74 -0.46
CA ARG A 34 17.86 11.31 -0.91
C ARG A 34 18.92 11.38 0.20
N GLN A 35 18.49 11.40 1.46
CA GLN A 35 19.40 11.50 2.60
C GLN A 35 20.08 10.17 2.94
N SER A 36 19.31 9.08 3.04
CA SER A 36 19.83 7.75 3.43
C SER A 36 20.16 6.87 2.22
N GLY A 37 19.56 7.13 1.06
CA GLY A 37 19.60 6.22 -0.09
C GLY A 37 18.76 4.95 0.12
N ASP A 38 17.87 4.96 1.11
CA ASP A 38 16.94 3.86 1.35
C ASP A 38 15.75 3.97 0.39
N SER A 39 15.38 2.84 -0.20
CA SER A 39 14.30 2.74 -1.20
C SER A 39 13.17 1.90 -0.64
N LEU A 40 12.03 2.54 -0.41
CA LEU A 40 10.82 1.90 0.09
C LEU A 40 9.77 1.83 -1.03
N ARG A 41 9.19 0.65 -1.28
CA ARG A 41 8.05 0.49 -2.18
C ARG A 41 6.76 0.63 -1.40
N LEU A 42 5.90 1.52 -1.87
CA LEU A 42 4.61 1.79 -1.28
C LEU A 42 3.52 1.60 -2.34
N ILE A 43 2.35 1.18 -1.88
CA ILE A 43 1.15 1.05 -2.69
C ILE A 43 0.25 2.20 -2.28
N THR A 44 -0.40 2.85 -3.24
CA THR A 44 -1.37 3.91 -2.96
C THR A 44 -2.24 4.14 -4.19
N ASP A 45 -3.28 4.96 -4.09
CA ASP A 45 -4.03 5.39 -5.27
C ASP A 45 -3.30 6.51 -6.03
N TYR A 46 -3.53 6.62 -7.34
CA TYR A 46 -2.84 7.61 -8.17
C TYR A 46 -3.02 9.07 -7.70
N GLU A 47 -4.17 9.40 -7.09
CA GLU A 47 -4.42 10.75 -6.57
C GLU A 47 -3.57 11.04 -5.34
N SER A 48 -3.59 10.14 -4.35
CA SER A 48 -2.73 10.19 -3.16
C SER A 48 -1.25 10.21 -3.53
N PHE A 49 -0.82 9.41 -4.51
CA PHE A 49 0.57 9.45 -5.01
C PHE A 49 0.94 10.85 -5.50
N ARG A 50 0.05 11.51 -6.25
CA ARG A 50 0.29 12.87 -6.73
C ARG A 50 0.41 13.87 -5.59
N GLU A 51 -0.40 13.75 -4.55
CA GLU A 51 -0.30 14.60 -3.36
C GLU A 51 1.02 14.37 -2.62
N ILE A 52 1.36 13.11 -2.35
CA ILE A 52 2.61 12.74 -1.67
C ILE A 52 3.83 13.20 -2.47
N GLN A 53 3.82 13.03 -3.79
CA GLN A 53 4.92 13.49 -4.65
C GLN A 53 5.04 15.03 -4.64
N GLN A 54 3.94 15.76 -4.52
CA GLN A 54 3.99 17.22 -4.38
C GLN A 54 4.58 17.64 -3.03
N GLU A 55 4.23 16.94 -1.95
CA GLU A 55 4.70 17.26 -0.59
C GLU A 55 6.14 16.81 -0.33
N HIS A 56 6.52 15.62 -0.81
CA HIS A 56 7.79 14.95 -0.48
C HIS A 56 8.77 14.80 -1.66
N GLY A 57 8.39 15.18 -2.89
CA GLY A 57 9.26 15.01 -4.08
C GLY A 57 10.56 15.80 -4.06
N ASP A 58 10.68 16.80 -3.18
CA ASP A 58 11.96 17.50 -2.93
C ASP A 58 12.91 16.66 -2.06
N GLN A 59 12.35 15.88 -1.12
CA GLN A 59 13.07 15.12 -0.10
C GLN A 59 13.42 13.69 -0.56
N ALA A 60 12.54 13.06 -1.34
CA ALA A 60 12.70 11.71 -1.84
C ALA A 60 12.44 11.64 -3.35
N ASP A 61 13.18 10.76 -4.03
CA ASP A 61 12.97 10.45 -5.43
C ASP A 61 11.87 9.40 -5.55
N MET A 62 10.72 9.78 -6.09
CA MET A 62 9.53 8.93 -6.17
C MET A 62 9.26 8.52 -7.61
N HIS A 63 9.26 7.22 -7.88
CA HIS A 63 9.02 6.66 -9.22
C HIS A 63 7.95 5.57 -9.20
N ILE A 64 6.98 5.65 -10.12
CA ILE A 64 5.95 4.62 -10.26
C ILE A 64 6.60 3.37 -10.87
N LEU A 65 6.59 2.26 -10.13
CA LEU A 65 7.00 0.96 -10.61
C LEU A 65 5.87 0.27 -11.39
N GLN A 66 4.63 0.44 -10.93
CA GLN A 66 3.44 -0.17 -11.52
C GLN A 66 2.28 0.83 -11.47
N ASP A 67 1.77 1.25 -12.63
CA ASP A 67 0.66 2.21 -12.71
C ASP A 67 -0.72 1.54 -12.53
N ILE A 68 -0.89 0.26 -12.84
CA ILE A 68 -2.19 -0.41 -12.70
C ILE A 68 -2.00 -1.67 -11.87
N VAL A 69 -2.34 -1.59 -10.58
CA VAL A 69 -2.34 -2.74 -9.69
C VAL A 69 -3.66 -3.48 -9.83
N PRO A 70 -3.64 -4.80 -10.14
CA PRO A 70 -4.87 -5.58 -10.18
C PRO A 70 -5.49 -5.65 -8.78
N ILE A 71 -6.83 -5.50 -8.71
CA ILE A 71 -7.58 -5.62 -7.46
C ILE A 71 -7.64 -7.09 -7.04
N THR A 72 -6.65 -7.52 -6.26
CA THR A 72 -6.59 -8.85 -5.64
C THR A 72 -7.11 -8.80 -4.20
N ASP A 73 -7.39 -9.98 -3.63
CA ASP A 73 -7.76 -10.09 -2.22
C ASP A 73 -6.66 -9.55 -1.29
N ASN A 74 -5.39 -9.59 -1.71
CA ASN A 74 -4.29 -9.07 -0.93
C ASN A 74 -4.22 -7.55 -0.95
N LEU A 75 -4.47 -6.90 -2.10
CA LEU A 75 -4.63 -5.45 -2.15
C LEU A 75 -5.79 -5.01 -1.25
N ALA A 76 -6.86 -5.80 -1.23
CA ALA A 76 -7.98 -5.53 -0.35
C ALA A 76 -7.59 -5.58 1.13
N LYS A 77 -6.89 -6.63 1.56
CA LYS A 77 -6.38 -6.73 2.93
C LYS A 77 -5.37 -5.63 3.26
N TRP A 78 -4.50 -5.28 2.32
CA TRP A 78 -3.53 -4.20 2.45
C TRP A 78 -4.19 -2.88 2.80
N ALA A 79 -5.23 -2.44 2.06
CA ALA A 79 -5.86 -1.16 2.39
C ALA A 79 -6.66 -1.19 3.71
N ILE A 80 -7.16 -2.37 4.15
CA ILE A 80 -7.69 -2.51 5.51
C ILE A 80 -6.57 -2.31 6.52
N ALA A 81 -5.42 -2.92 6.30
CA ALA A 81 -4.26 -2.78 7.17
C ALA A 81 -3.78 -1.33 7.21
N GLU A 82 -3.73 -0.63 6.08
CA GLU A 82 -3.36 0.79 6.00
C GLU A 82 -4.37 1.66 6.76
N SER A 83 -5.67 1.48 6.50
CA SER A 83 -6.72 2.22 7.19
C SER A 83 -6.71 1.97 8.71
N GLN A 84 -6.39 0.73 9.12
CA GLN A 84 -6.19 0.40 10.52
C GLN A 84 -4.92 1.06 11.07
N ALA A 85 -3.80 1.04 10.33
CA ALA A 85 -2.52 1.63 10.76
C ALA A 85 -2.67 3.13 10.98
N ALA A 86 -3.33 3.82 10.05
CA ALA A 86 -3.64 5.25 10.15
C ALA A 86 -4.51 5.59 11.38
N ARG A 87 -5.32 4.64 11.86
CA ARG A 87 -6.18 4.81 13.05
C ARG A 87 -5.55 4.32 14.35
N ALA A 88 -4.66 3.33 14.27
CA ALA A 88 -4.19 2.57 15.42
C ALA A 88 -2.97 3.18 16.12
N ASN A 89 -2.44 4.33 15.67
CA ASN A 89 -1.29 5.02 16.29
C ASN A 89 -0.18 4.03 16.70
N ASP A 90 0.48 3.44 15.71
CA ASP A 90 1.70 2.64 15.93
C ASP A 90 1.47 1.27 16.59
N ASP A 91 0.28 0.66 16.48
CA ASP A 91 0.11 -0.72 16.96
C ASP A 91 1.03 -1.65 16.14
N PRO A 92 2.00 -2.32 16.79
CA PRO A 92 3.04 -3.09 16.09
C PRO A 92 2.46 -4.30 15.36
N ASN A 93 1.29 -4.81 15.76
CA ASN A 93 0.64 -5.88 15.01
C ASN A 93 0.09 -5.36 13.69
N VAL A 94 -0.49 -4.16 13.69
CA VAL A 94 -1.10 -3.58 12.48
C VAL A 94 -0.02 -3.15 11.49
N LEU A 95 1.12 -2.64 11.97
CA LEU A 95 2.30 -2.38 11.16
C LEU A 95 2.84 -3.66 10.51
N ALA A 96 3.01 -4.73 11.29
CA ALA A 96 3.45 -6.02 10.76
C ALA A 96 2.46 -6.60 9.72
N ASP A 97 1.14 -6.50 9.98
CA ASP A 97 0.11 -6.88 9.02
C ASP A 97 0.19 -6.02 7.74
N LEU A 98 0.39 -4.69 7.85
CA LEU A 98 0.55 -3.78 6.72
C LEU A 98 1.77 -4.13 5.86
N GLU A 99 2.93 -4.34 6.47
CA GLU A 99 4.16 -4.74 5.79
C GLU A 99 3.99 -6.10 5.09
N HIS A 100 3.39 -7.07 5.78
CA HIS A 100 3.12 -8.39 5.22
C HIS A 100 2.24 -8.31 3.97
N PHE A 101 1.12 -7.58 4.02
CA PHE A 101 0.24 -7.43 2.85
C PHE A 101 0.85 -6.56 1.75
N THR A 102 1.68 -5.58 2.10
CA THR A 102 2.46 -4.80 1.12
C THR A 102 3.37 -5.73 0.33
N ASN A 103 4.12 -6.58 1.02
CA ASN A 103 5.02 -7.55 0.40
C ASN A 103 4.28 -8.60 -0.44
N GLU A 104 3.11 -9.07 0.01
CA GLU A 104 2.25 -9.97 -0.79
C GLU A 104 1.84 -9.32 -2.12
N VAL A 105 1.37 -8.07 -2.10
CA VAL A 105 0.99 -7.35 -3.32
C VAL A 105 2.20 -7.10 -4.22
N LEU A 106 3.37 -6.78 -3.66
CA LEU A 106 4.61 -6.63 -4.42
C LEU A 106 5.00 -7.95 -5.10
N MET A 107 4.95 -9.08 -4.38
CA MET A 107 5.25 -10.39 -4.96
C MET A 107 4.27 -10.76 -6.08
N GLU A 108 2.97 -10.51 -5.89
CA GLU A 108 1.95 -10.75 -6.92
C GLU A 108 2.18 -9.92 -8.19
N ASN A 109 2.74 -8.71 -8.04
CA ASN A 109 3.10 -7.83 -9.16
C ASN A 109 4.53 -8.08 -9.69
N HIS A 110 5.19 -9.15 -9.25
CA HIS A 110 6.58 -9.50 -9.61
C HIS A 110 7.61 -8.41 -9.27
N LEU A 111 7.34 -7.62 -8.23
CA LEU A 111 8.23 -6.59 -7.71
C LEU A 111 9.08 -7.12 -6.56
N ALA A 112 10.20 -6.45 -6.30
CA ALA A 112 11.02 -6.73 -5.14
C ALA A 112 10.27 -6.29 -3.86
N VAL A 113 10.20 -7.17 -2.88
CA VAL A 113 9.64 -6.86 -1.56
C VAL A 113 10.47 -5.83 -0.82
N ASN A 114 9.86 -5.13 0.12
CA ASN A 114 10.59 -4.28 1.06
C ASN A 114 11.42 -5.18 1.98
N LYS A 115 12.61 -4.73 2.34
CA LYS A 115 13.41 -5.45 3.34
C LYS A 115 12.69 -5.31 4.68
N GLU A 116 12.28 -6.43 5.25
CA GLU A 116 11.96 -6.52 6.67
C GLU A 116 13.26 -6.16 7.41
N ASP A 117 13.31 -5.00 8.08
CA ASP A 117 14.44 -4.67 8.95
C ASP A 117 14.41 -5.72 10.08
N ALA A 118 15.31 -6.71 9.97
CA ALA A 118 15.36 -7.91 10.80
C ALA A 118 16.00 -7.68 12.16
#